data_AF-A0A349J9K3-F1
#
_entry.id   AF-A0A349J9K3-F1
#
_cell.length_a   1.000
_cell.length_b   1.000
_cell.length_c   1.000
_cell.angle_alpha   90.00
_cell.angle_beta   90.00
_cell.angle_gamma   90.00
#
_symmetry.space_group_name_H-M   'P 1'
#
loop_
_entity.id
_entity.type
_entity.pdbx_description
1 polymer ?
#
loop_
_entity_poly.entity_id
_entity_poly.type
_entity_poly.pdbx_seq_one_letter_code
_entity_poly.pdbx_strand_id
1 'polypeptide(L)'
;MPGRQSDDPVGVMQGAVKPALLDGITQVNVSMWCNWILTGSEPLTEHVLVAGERNQDNPKAAVAKHFFKWTRPGMVRVEVTGGDTAHRLIAWRQTKPEAWTIIGMKVKGAEEMTIKVPKVDAFKKATAMVTTASSNLKPLEFKTSAKGLTFTWPAESVITITTLP
;
A
#
# COMPACT_ATOMS: atom_id res chain seq x y z
N MET A 1 20.58 -16.74 -23.93
CA MET A 1 19.87 -15.45 -23.82
C MET A 1 19.24 -15.39 -22.44
N PRO A 2 19.59 -14.43 -21.56
CA PRO A 2 18.96 -14.32 -20.25
C PRO A 2 17.52 -13.84 -20.44
N GLY A 3 16.58 -14.53 -19.78
CA GLY A 3 15.15 -14.30 -19.92
C GLY A 3 14.74 -12.88 -19.58
N ARG A 4 13.91 -12.30 -20.44
CA ARG A 4 13.23 -11.02 -20.22
C ARG A 4 12.35 -11.17 -18.98
N GLN A 5 12.76 -10.56 -17.88
CA GLN A 5 11.97 -10.44 -16.66
C GLN A 5 10.63 -9.81 -17.06
N SER A 6 9.54 -10.50 -16.78
CA SER A 6 8.21 -10.15 -17.30
C SER A 6 7.86 -8.71 -16.98
N ASP A 7 7.51 -7.93 -18.02
CA ASP A 7 6.84 -6.63 -17.95
C ASP A 7 5.41 -6.73 -17.35
N ASP A 8 5.16 -7.75 -16.52
CA ASP A 8 3.92 -7.96 -15.78
C ASP A 8 4.11 -7.43 -14.36
N PRO A 9 3.78 -6.15 -14.13
CA PRO A 9 3.82 -5.56 -12.80
C PRO A 9 2.99 -6.36 -11.80
N VAL A 10 1.98 -7.17 -12.21
CA VAL A 10 1.21 -8.12 -11.37
C VAL A 10 2.02 -9.35 -10.97
N GLY A 11 2.77 -9.95 -11.89
CA GLY A 11 3.75 -11.01 -11.56
C GLY A 11 4.82 -10.48 -10.60
N VAL A 12 5.27 -9.24 -10.80
CA VAL A 12 6.19 -8.56 -9.86
C VAL A 12 5.45 -8.10 -8.59
N MET A 13 4.12 -7.99 -8.61
CA MET A 13 3.32 -7.75 -7.43
C MET A 13 3.37 -8.93 -6.44
N GLN A 14 3.83 -10.11 -6.85
CA GLN A 14 3.99 -11.28 -5.98
C GLN A 14 5.41 -11.44 -5.41
N GLY A 15 6.37 -10.59 -5.78
CA GLY A 15 7.71 -10.60 -5.21
C GLY A 15 7.67 -10.44 -3.68
N ALA A 16 8.45 -11.27 -2.97
CA ALA A 16 8.39 -11.61 -1.54
C ALA A 16 8.18 -10.46 -0.52
N VAL A 17 8.36 -9.20 -0.90
CA VAL A 17 8.20 -8.03 -0.03
C VAL A 17 6.74 -7.78 0.36
N LYS A 18 5.73 -8.19 -0.44
CA LYS A 18 4.33 -7.79 -0.19
C LYS A 18 3.60 -8.61 0.87
N PRO A 19 3.55 -9.96 0.81
CA PRO A 19 2.97 -10.75 1.90
C PRO A 19 3.80 -10.61 3.16
N ALA A 20 5.14 -10.67 3.06
CA ALA A 20 6.00 -10.66 4.24
C ALA A 20 5.94 -9.35 5.04
N LEU A 21 5.85 -8.18 4.38
CA LEU A 21 5.67 -6.91 5.08
C LEU A 21 4.31 -6.87 5.80
N LEU A 22 3.23 -7.23 5.10
CA LEU A 22 1.90 -7.17 5.67
C LEU A 22 1.69 -8.22 6.76
N ASP A 23 2.16 -9.45 6.56
CA ASP A 23 2.15 -10.54 7.54
C ASP A 23 3.06 -10.22 8.72
N GLY A 24 4.25 -9.65 8.49
CA GLY A 24 5.12 -9.18 9.56
C GLY A 24 4.42 -8.16 10.45
N ILE A 25 3.72 -7.19 9.87
CA ILE A 25 3.03 -6.15 10.65
C ILE A 25 1.75 -6.69 11.32
N THR A 26 0.95 -7.51 10.62
CA THR A 26 -0.36 -7.96 11.10
C THR A 26 -0.29 -9.19 12.01
N GLN A 27 0.58 -10.16 11.70
CA GLN A 27 0.68 -11.44 12.41
C GLN A 27 1.80 -11.45 13.45
N VAL A 28 2.95 -10.83 13.14
CA VAL A 28 4.15 -10.85 14.00
C VAL A 28 4.28 -9.56 14.83
N ASN A 29 3.39 -8.58 14.61
CA ASN A 29 3.35 -7.31 15.33
C ASN A 29 4.68 -6.54 15.26
N VAL A 30 5.38 -6.59 14.12
CA VAL A 30 6.63 -5.82 13.95
C VAL A 30 6.34 -4.33 14.00
N SER A 31 7.22 -3.58 14.67
CA SER A 31 7.12 -2.11 14.79
C SER A 31 7.94 -1.38 13.72
N MET A 32 8.78 -2.10 12.97
CA MET A 32 9.65 -1.55 11.94
C MET A 32 9.91 -2.58 10.84
N TRP A 33 10.06 -2.12 9.61
CA TRP A 33 10.53 -2.91 8.48
C TRP A 33 11.65 -2.19 7.76
N CYS A 34 12.78 -2.88 7.58
CA CYS A 34 13.93 -2.36 6.85
C CYS A 34 14.18 -3.24 5.63
N ASN A 35 14.23 -2.62 4.44
CA ASN A 35 14.69 -3.33 3.25
C ASN A 35 16.22 -3.47 3.27
N TRP A 36 16.72 -4.58 2.76
CA TRP A 36 18.16 -4.88 2.72
C TRP A 36 18.94 -3.87 1.87
N ILE A 37 18.52 -3.63 0.63
CA ILE A 37 19.15 -2.65 -0.28
C ILE A 37 18.10 -1.68 -0.81
N LEU A 38 18.31 -0.38 -0.57
CA LEU A 38 17.43 0.69 -1.06
C LEU A 38 17.75 1.05 -2.52
N THR A 39 19.03 1.28 -2.82
CA THR A 39 19.52 1.68 -4.14
C THR A 39 20.65 0.76 -4.60
N GLY A 40 20.71 0.47 -5.89
CA GLY A 40 21.71 -0.42 -6.48
C GLY A 40 22.03 -0.07 -7.93
N SER A 41 23.10 -0.68 -8.46
CA SER A 41 23.52 -0.55 -9.86
C SER A 41 22.57 -1.30 -10.81
N GLU A 42 22.59 -0.94 -12.09
CA GLU A 42 21.87 -1.71 -13.11
C GLU A 42 22.50 -3.10 -13.34
N PRO A 43 21.71 -4.12 -13.74
CA PRO A 43 20.26 -4.12 -13.92
C PRO A 43 19.49 -4.20 -12.59
N LEU A 44 18.21 -3.80 -12.59
CA LEU A 44 17.31 -3.97 -11.44
C LEU A 44 17.27 -5.45 -11.03
N THR A 45 17.77 -5.75 -9.84
CA THR A 45 17.60 -7.07 -9.22
C THR A 45 16.39 -7.06 -8.28
N GLU A 46 15.88 -8.25 -7.95
CA GLU A 46 14.78 -8.40 -7.00
C GLU A 46 15.13 -7.91 -5.58
N HIS A 47 16.41 -7.67 -5.26
CA HIS A 47 16.88 -7.25 -3.94
C HIS A 47 16.88 -5.73 -3.75
N VAL A 48 16.80 -4.94 -4.82
CA VAL A 48 16.93 -3.46 -4.78
C VAL A 48 15.57 -2.77 -4.98
N LEU A 49 15.27 -1.70 -4.24
CA LEU A 49 14.03 -0.92 -4.46
C LEU A 49 14.13 0.00 -5.67
N VAL A 50 15.25 0.71 -5.87
CA VAL A 50 15.45 1.69 -6.95
C VAL A 50 16.80 1.47 -7.64
N ALA A 51 16.82 1.43 -8.97
CA ALA A 51 18.08 1.46 -9.71
C ALA A 51 18.60 2.89 -9.82
N GLY A 52 19.84 3.11 -9.37
CA GLY A 52 20.42 4.44 -9.16
C GLY A 52 20.66 5.27 -10.42
N GLU A 53 20.86 4.64 -11.59
CA GLU A 53 21.29 5.36 -12.80
C GLU A 53 20.14 5.90 -13.66
N ARG A 54 18.94 5.30 -13.58
CA ARG A 54 17.77 5.72 -14.38
C ARG A 54 16.56 6.16 -13.56
N ASN A 55 16.69 6.28 -12.24
CA ASN A 55 15.54 6.48 -11.34
C ASN A 55 14.39 5.49 -11.65
N GLN A 56 14.74 4.27 -12.02
CA GLN A 56 13.76 3.22 -12.30
C GLN A 56 13.38 2.56 -10.99
N ASP A 57 12.12 2.74 -10.58
CA ASP A 57 11.53 2.07 -9.43
C ASP A 57 11.26 0.59 -9.78
N ASN A 58 11.71 -0.34 -8.94
CA ASN A 58 11.18 -1.69 -8.96
C ASN A 58 9.67 -1.61 -8.57
N PRO A 59 8.76 -2.39 -9.18
CA PRO A 59 7.34 -2.41 -8.77
C PRO A 59 7.11 -2.63 -7.26
N LYS A 60 8.03 -3.33 -6.56
CA LYS A 60 7.97 -3.44 -5.09
C LYS A 60 8.20 -2.11 -4.36
N ALA A 61 8.92 -1.16 -4.95
CA ALA A 61 9.11 0.18 -4.42
C ALA A 61 7.82 1.00 -4.44
N ALA A 62 6.98 0.86 -5.47
CA ALA A 62 5.67 1.52 -5.50
C ALA A 62 4.80 1.06 -4.32
N VAL A 63 4.78 -0.25 -4.01
CA VAL A 63 4.08 -0.77 -2.82
C VAL A 63 4.75 -0.36 -1.52
N ALA A 64 6.08 -0.41 -1.43
CA ALA A 64 6.78 0.04 -0.24
C ALA A 64 6.47 1.52 0.08
N LYS A 65 6.33 2.37 -0.96
CA LYS A 65 5.92 3.78 -0.82
C LYS A 65 4.53 3.93 -0.18
N HIS A 66 3.59 2.99 -0.37
CA HIS A 66 2.31 2.98 0.36
C HIS A 66 2.49 2.92 1.88
N PHE A 67 3.50 2.22 2.37
CA PHE A 67 3.80 2.13 3.79
C PHE A 67 4.67 3.31 4.24
N PHE A 68 5.80 3.54 3.56
CA PHE A 68 6.84 4.47 4.01
C PHE A 68 6.45 5.94 3.90
N LYS A 69 5.60 6.32 2.93
CA LYS A 69 5.23 7.72 2.75
C LYS A 69 4.22 8.19 3.79
N TRP A 70 3.27 7.31 4.17
CA TRP A 70 2.08 7.70 4.93
C TRP A 70 2.02 7.13 6.35
N THR A 71 2.80 6.09 6.66
CA THR A 71 2.97 5.62 8.04
C THR A 71 4.12 6.39 8.68
N ARG A 72 3.83 7.20 9.70
CA ARG A 72 4.81 8.06 10.37
C ARG A 72 5.25 7.46 11.70
N PRO A 73 6.50 7.72 12.16
CA PRO A 73 6.91 7.35 13.51
C PRO A 73 5.91 7.86 14.56
N GLY A 74 5.60 7.02 15.55
CA GLY A 74 4.63 7.33 16.61
C GLY A 74 3.17 7.04 16.27
N MET A 75 2.87 6.63 15.04
CA MET A 75 1.56 6.06 14.71
C MET A 75 1.38 4.70 15.38
N VAL A 76 0.18 4.45 15.92
CA VAL A 76 -0.18 3.19 16.58
C VAL A 76 -1.08 2.39 15.67
N ARG A 77 -0.74 1.11 15.45
CA ARG A 77 -1.60 0.19 14.68
C ARG A 77 -2.92 -0.01 15.42
N VAL A 78 -4.02 0.04 14.69
CA VAL A 78 -5.36 -0.21 15.22
C VAL A 78 -5.95 -1.45 14.57
N GLU A 79 -6.88 -2.09 15.26
CA GLU A 79 -7.61 -3.23 14.72
C GLU A 79 -8.49 -2.81 13.54
N VAL A 80 -8.57 -3.67 12.53
CA VAL A 80 -9.41 -3.47 11.34
C VAL A 80 -10.26 -4.71 11.13
N THR A 81 -11.57 -4.51 10.98
CA THR A 81 -12.53 -5.55 10.63
C THR A 81 -12.87 -5.50 9.14
N GLY A 82 -13.21 -6.64 8.54
CA GLY A 82 -13.66 -6.72 7.14
C GLY A 82 -12.57 -7.01 6.11
N GLY A 83 -11.36 -7.34 6.55
CA GLY A 83 -10.35 -7.97 5.70
C GLY A 83 -10.51 -9.49 5.65
N ASP A 84 -10.07 -10.11 4.57
CA ASP A 84 -10.03 -11.57 4.38
C ASP A 84 -8.69 -11.98 3.73
N THR A 85 -8.60 -13.22 3.21
CA THR A 85 -7.40 -13.72 2.52
C THR A 85 -7.09 -13.04 1.19
N ALA A 86 -8.11 -12.54 0.51
CA ALA A 86 -8.00 -11.80 -0.74
C ALA A 86 -7.87 -10.29 -0.54
N HIS A 87 -8.38 -9.77 0.59
CA HIS A 87 -8.50 -8.36 0.94
C HIS A 87 -7.79 -8.09 2.26
N ARG A 88 -6.50 -7.80 2.19
CA ARG A 88 -5.72 -7.48 3.37
C ARG A 88 -5.87 -6.00 3.72
N LEU A 89 -6.14 -5.70 4.98
CA LEU A 89 -6.29 -4.34 5.47
C LEU A 89 -5.43 -4.13 6.71
N ILE A 90 -4.87 -2.93 6.82
CA ILE A 90 -4.18 -2.46 8.01
C ILE A 90 -4.44 -0.97 8.19
N ALA A 91 -4.55 -0.54 9.44
CA ALA A 91 -4.72 0.86 9.76
C ALA A 91 -3.82 1.29 10.92
N TRP A 92 -3.47 2.56 10.91
CA TRP A 92 -2.78 3.24 11.99
C TRP A 92 -3.48 4.54 12.34
N ARG A 93 -3.36 4.90 13.61
CA ARG A 93 -3.83 6.17 14.17
C ARG A 93 -2.68 6.93 14.81
N GLN A 94 -2.57 8.20 14.50
CA GLN A 94 -1.84 9.20 15.27
C GLN A 94 -2.86 9.97 16.10
N THR A 95 -2.58 10.21 17.38
CA THR A 95 -3.51 10.95 18.26
C THR A 95 -3.26 12.45 18.26
N LYS A 96 -2.04 12.90 17.92
CA LYS A 96 -1.63 14.31 17.94
C LYS A 96 -0.68 14.64 16.77
N PRO A 97 -1.14 15.39 15.75
CA PRO A 97 -2.54 15.65 15.43
C PRO A 97 -3.29 14.34 15.15
N GLU A 98 -4.63 14.36 15.24
CA GLU A 98 -5.41 13.19 14.87
C GLU A 98 -5.27 12.91 13.37
N ALA A 99 -4.63 11.79 13.04
CA ALA A 99 -4.46 11.35 11.66
C ALA A 99 -4.62 9.84 11.56
N TRP A 100 -5.13 9.40 10.42
CA TRP A 100 -5.37 8.01 10.11
C TRP A 100 -4.66 7.67 8.81
N THR A 101 -4.09 6.47 8.77
CA THR A 101 -3.53 5.87 7.56
C THR A 101 -4.11 4.47 7.46
N ILE A 102 -4.81 4.17 6.37
CA ILE A 102 -5.36 2.85 6.07
C ILE A 102 -4.66 2.37 4.81
N ILE A 103 -4.09 1.17 4.83
CA ILE A 103 -3.52 0.53 3.66
C ILE A 103 -4.29 -0.75 3.39
N GLY A 104 -4.73 -0.91 2.15
CA GLY A 104 -5.38 -2.12 1.67
C GLY A 104 -4.56 -2.77 0.57
N MET A 105 -4.53 -4.09 0.56
CA MET A 105 -3.94 -4.88 -0.53
C MET A 105 -4.92 -5.95 -1.01
N LYS A 106 -5.22 -5.92 -2.31
CA LYS A 106 -5.93 -6.98 -3.02
C LYS A 106 -4.93 -7.89 -3.69
N VAL A 107 -5.00 -9.18 -3.38
CA VAL A 107 -4.13 -10.19 -3.98
C VAL A 107 -4.59 -10.53 -5.41
N LYS A 108 -3.76 -11.28 -6.14
CA LYS A 108 -4.07 -11.74 -7.49
C LYS A 108 -5.38 -12.53 -7.52
N GLY A 109 -6.23 -12.28 -8.52
CA GLY A 109 -7.54 -12.90 -8.66
C GLY A 109 -8.66 -12.27 -7.82
N ALA A 110 -8.37 -11.26 -7.00
CA ALA A 110 -9.41 -10.52 -6.28
C ALA A 110 -10.15 -9.56 -7.23
N GLU A 111 -11.47 -9.67 -7.28
CA GLU A 111 -12.33 -8.83 -8.13
C GLU A 111 -12.39 -7.39 -7.63
N GLU A 112 -12.84 -6.47 -8.49
CA GLU A 112 -13.18 -5.11 -8.10
C GLU A 112 -14.33 -5.08 -7.08
N MET A 113 -14.31 -4.15 -6.12
CA MET A 113 -15.40 -4.04 -5.15
C MET A 113 -15.62 -2.61 -4.69
N THR A 114 -16.83 -2.30 -4.24
CA THR A 114 -17.12 -1.04 -3.54
C THR A 114 -16.82 -1.17 -2.06
N ILE A 115 -15.97 -0.29 -1.54
CA ILE A 115 -15.63 -0.20 -0.11
C ILE A 115 -16.37 0.96 0.53
N LYS A 116 -16.84 0.71 1.77
CA LYS A 116 -17.39 1.74 2.65
C LYS A 116 -16.53 1.80 3.91
N VAL A 117 -15.90 2.94 4.15
CA VAL A 117 -15.16 3.19 5.38
C VAL A 117 -16.06 4.04 6.29
N PRO A 118 -16.41 3.58 7.50
CA PRO A 118 -17.22 4.34 8.44
C PRO A 118 -16.65 5.72 8.73
N LYS A 119 -17.52 6.68 9.08
CA LYS A 119 -17.09 8.04 9.39
C LYS A 119 -16.08 8.06 10.55
N VAL A 120 -14.98 8.76 10.30
CA VAL A 120 -14.05 9.27 11.31
C VAL A 120 -13.90 10.76 11.04
N ASP A 121 -13.91 11.61 12.08
CA ASP A 121 -13.94 13.07 11.88
C ASP A 121 -12.74 13.61 11.09
N ALA A 122 -11.61 12.91 11.14
CA ALA A 122 -10.41 13.21 10.37
C ALA A 122 -10.60 13.05 8.84
N PHE A 123 -11.60 12.29 8.35
CA PHE A 123 -11.78 12.03 6.91
C PHE A 123 -12.25 13.23 6.08
N LYS A 124 -12.52 14.40 6.69
CA LYS A 124 -12.87 15.62 5.95
C LYS A 124 -11.78 16.10 4.98
N LYS A 125 -10.52 15.74 5.23
CA LYS A 125 -9.35 16.03 4.37
C LYS A 125 -8.66 14.75 3.89
N ALA A 126 -9.43 13.68 3.71
CA ALA A 126 -8.84 12.42 3.25
C ALA A 126 -8.19 12.59 1.88
N THR A 127 -7.10 11.86 1.64
CA THR A 127 -6.55 11.60 0.32
C THR A 127 -6.47 10.09 0.14
N ALA A 128 -6.67 9.63 -1.09
CA ALA A 128 -6.56 8.21 -1.42
C ALA A 128 -5.65 8.03 -2.63
N MET A 129 -4.81 7.01 -2.56
CA MET A 129 -3.81 6.69 -3.58
C MET A 129 -3.91 5.21 -3.91
N VAL A 130 -3.73 4.85 -5.18
CA VAL A 130 -3.79 3.47 -5.66
C VAL A 130 -2.56 3.14 -6.51
N THR A 131 -2.06 1.93 -6.35
CA THR A 131 -1.12 1.29 -7.27
C THR A 131 -1.77 0.04 -7.83
N THR A 132 -1.81 -0.06 -9.15
CA THR A 132 -2.29 -1.21 -9.93
C THR A 132 -1.14 -1.76 -10.77
N ALA A 133 -1.42 -2.77 -11.60
CA ALA A 133 -0.50 -3.20 -12.64
C ALA A 133 -0.03 -2.02 -13.53
N SER A 134 -0.97 -1.23 -14.03
CA SER A 134 -0.71 -0.21 -15.04
C SER A 134 -0.30 1.15 -14.47
N SER A 135 -0.33 1.34 -13.16
CA SER A 135 -0.12 2.66 -12.57
C SER A 135 0.42 2.61 -11.14
N ASN A 136 1.33 3.53 -10.83
CA ASN A 136 1.92 3.65 -9.50
C ASN A 136 1.44 4.93 -8.81
N LEU A 137 0.94 4.81 -7.58
CA LEU A 137 0.57 5.92 -6.69
C LEU A 137 -0.28 6.99 -7.40
N LYS A 138 -1.34 6.58 -8.10
CA LYS A 138 -2.30 7.51 -8.69
C LYS A 138 -3.34 7.93 -7.65
N PRO A 139 -3.86 9.17 -7.69
CA PRO A 139 -5.02 9.54 -6.88
C PRO A 139 -6.19 8.59 -7.16
N LEU A 140 -6.82 8.12 -6.08
CA LEU A 140 -8.06 7.35 -6.15
C LEU A 140 -9.22 8.26 -5.78
N GLU A 141 -10.22 8.31 -6.64
CA GLU A 141 -11.43 9.09 -6.36
C GLU A 141 -12.32 8.37 -5.34
N PHE A 142 -12.95 9.15 -4.48
CA PHE A 142 -13.88 8.65 -3.47
C PHE A 142 -14.97 9.67 -3.18
N LYS A 143 -16.09 9.19 -2.64
CA LYS A 143 -17.22 10.01 -2.20
C LYS A 143 -17.21 10.10 -0.67
N THR A 144 -17.38 11.31 -0.15
CA THR A 144 -17.60 11.56 1.28
C THR A 144 -19.09 11.72 1.55
N SER A 145 -19.54 11.22 2.69
CA SER A 145 -20.90 11.41 3.19
C SER A 145 -20.90 11.52 4.71
N ALA A 146 -22.04 11.85 5.31
CA ALA A 146 -22.20 11.83 6.76
C ALA A 146 -21.94 10.43 7.37
N LYS A 147 -22.02 9.36 6.57
CA LYS A 147 -21.79 7.98 6.99
C LYS A 147 -20.34 7.51 6.82
N GLY A 148 -19.50 8.29 6.14
CA GLY A 148 -18.08 7.99 5.91
C GLY A 148 -17.66 8.10 4.44
N LEU A 149 -16.62 7.36 4.07
CA LEU A 149 -16.06 7.34 2.72
C LEU A 149 -16.59 6.15 1.93
N THR A 150 -16.77 6.31 0.62
CA THR A 150 -17.09 5.21 -0.30
C THR A 150 -16.27 5.34 -1.56
N PHE A 151 -15.66 4.25 -2.00
CA PHE A 151 -14.85 4.22 -3.22
C PHE A 151 -14.86 2.83 -3.86
N THR A 152 -14.54 2.79 -5.15
CA THR A 152 -14.31 1.53 -5.87
C THR A 152 -12.85 1.14 -5.68
N TRP A 153 -12.61 -0.05 -5.14
CA TRP A 153 -11.28 -0.62 -4.96
C TRP A 153 -10.96 -1.53 -6.15
N PRO A 154 -10.04 -1.14 -7.06
CA PRO A 154 -9.72 -1.92 -8.25
C PRO A 154 -9.22 -3.33 -7.91
N ALA A 155 -9.46 -4.28 -8.80
CA ALA A 155 -8.85 -5.61 -8.75
C ALA A 155 -7.32 -5.51 -8.65
N GLU A 156 -6.69 -6.46 -7.96
CA GLU A 156 -5.22 -6.60 -7.89
C GLU A 156 -4.48 -5.28 -7.67
N SER A 157 -4.73 -4.64 -6.53
CA SER A 157 -4.23 -3.29 -6.27
C SER A 157 -3.86 -3.07 -4.82
N VAL A 158 -3.00 -2.07 -4.60
CA VAL A 158 -2.70 -1.54 -3.26
C VAL A 158 -3.30 -0.15 -3.17
N ILE A 159 -4.02 0.12 -2.09
CA ILE A 159 -4.58 1.44 -1.80
C ILE A 159 -4.00 1.97 -0.50
N THR A 160 -3.87 3.30 -0.42
CA THR A 160 -3.67 4.00 0.85
C THR A 160 -4.67 5.12 0.95
N ILE A 161 -5.34 5.21 2.09
CA ILE A 161 -6.20 6.34 2.47
C ILE A 161 -5.53 7.00 3.66
N THR A 162 -5.36 8.32 3.62
CA THR A 162 -4.77 9.07 4.73
C THR A 162 -5.53 10.34 5.02
N THR A 163 -5.54 10.75 6.28
CA THR A 163 -6.12 12.03 6.74
C THR A 163 -5.06 12.99 7.27
N LEU A 164 -3.79 12.75 6.92
CA LEU A 164 -2.70 13.62 7.33
C LEU A 164 -3.03 15.08 6.95
N PRO A 165 -2.73 16.04 7.85
CA PRO A 165 -3.19 17.43 7.76
C PRO A 165 -2.72 18.19 6.53
#